data_AF-A0A3D5B2J1-F1
#
_entry.id   AF-A0A3D5B2J1-F1
#
_cell.length_a   1.000
_cell.length_b   1.000
_cell.length_c   1.000
_cell.angle_alpha   90.00
_cell.angle_beta   90.00
_cell.angle_gamma   90.00
#
_symmetry.space_group_name_H-M   'P 1'
#
loop_
_entity.id
_entity.type
_entity.pdbx_description
1 polymer ?
#
loop_
_entity_poly.entity_id
_entity_poly.type
_entity_poly.pdbx_seq_one_letter_code
_entity_poly.pdbx_strand_id
1 'polypeptide(L)'
;AVEDDMNIPFALGVLWEAVKLPKSKDIYKLALEFDKVLGLSLDKVTAPAPEKIEVPAEVAALAEARFAAKKEKNWAEADRLRNEIGEMGYLIKDTKEGYTIELK
;
A
#
# COMPACT_ATOMS: atom_id res chain seq x y z
N ALA A 1 1.26 -18.77 -26.08
CA ALA A 1 0.21 -18.01 -25.38
C ALA A 1 -0.63 -17.24 -26.38
N VAL A 2 -0.12 -16.16 -27.00
CA VAL A 2 -0.89 -15.40 -28.00
C VAL A 2 -1.10 -16.17 -29.31
N GLU A 3 -0.09 -16.92 -29.75
CA GLU A 3 -0.16 -17.79 -30.95
C GLU A 3 -1.05 -19.03 -30.74
N ASP A 4 -1.43 -19.31 -29.50
CA ASP A 4 -2.36 -20.38 -29.13
C ASP A 4 -3.74 -19.77 -28.95
N ASP A 5 -4.46 -19.62 -30.06
CA ASP A 5 -5.85 -19.11 -30.13
C ASP A 5 -6.10 -17.79 -29.38
N MET A 6 -5.15 -16.84 -29.45
CA MET A 6 -5.23 -15.56 -28.73
C MET A 6 -5.58 -15.75 -27.24
N ASN A 7 -4.93 -16.70 -26.56
CA ASN A 7 -5.17 -16.95 -25.14
C ASN A 7 -4.61 -15.82 -24.26
N ILE A 8 -5.34 -14.70 -24.22
CA ILE A 8 -5.02 -13.48 -23.47
C ILE A 8 -4.98 -13.74 -21.96
N PRO A 9 -5.90 -14.52 -21.34
CA PRO A 9 -5.79 -14.86 -19.93
C PRO A 9 -4.47 -15.53 -19.58
N PHE A 10 -4.01 -16.48 -20.40
CA PHE A 10 -2.72 -17.14 -20.19
C PHE A 10 -1.54 -16.19 -20.44
N ALA A 11 -1.61 -15.34 -21.47
CA ALA A 11 -0.59 -14.32 -21.73
C ALA A 11 -0.44 -13.33 -20.56
N LEU A 12 -1.55 -12.94 -19.94
CA LEU A 12 -1.56 -12.11 -18.73
C LEU A 12 -0.91 -12.85 -17.54
N GLY A 13 -1.19 -14.14 -17.39
CA GLY A 13 -0.54 -14.99 -16.39
C GLY A 13 0.98 -15.04 -16.57
N VAL A 14 1.47 -15.15 -17.81
CA VAL A 14 2.91 -15.12 -18.12
C VAL A 14 3.54 -13.77 -17.75
N LEU A 15 2.86 -12.65 -18.07
CA LEU A 15 3.31 -11.32 -17.65
C LEU A 15 3.39 -11.22 -16.12
N TRP A 16 2.40 -11.77 -15.42
CA TRP A 16 2.33 -11.76 -13.96
C TRP A 16 3.50 -12.51 -13.31
N GLU A 17 3.90 -13.65 -13.86
CA GLU A 17 5.08 -14.37 -13.39
C GLU A 17 6.37 -13.60 -13.68
N ALA A 18 6.47 -12.92 -14.82
CA ALA A 18 7.65 -12.13 -15.17
C ALA A 18 7.88 -10.94 -14.22
N VAL A 19 6.82 -10.24 -13.80
CA VAL A 19 6.94 -9.07 -12.91
C VAL A 19 7.23 -9.44 -11.44
N LYS A 20 7.05 -10.71 -11.04
CA LYS A 20 7.44 -11.20 -9.70
C LYS A 20 8.96 -11.40 -9.56
N LEU A 21 9.70 -11.46 -10.66
CA LEU A 21 11.16 -11.56 -10.63
C LEU A 21 11.80 -10.27 -10.06
N PRO A 22 13.06 -10.31 -9.60
CA PRO A 22 13.75 -9.13 -9.11
C PRO A 22 13.70 -7.99 -10.12
N LYS A 23 13.33 -6.78 -9.65
CA LYS A 23 13.11 -5.61 -10.50
C LYS A 23 14.32 -5.35 -11.40
N SER A 24 14.09 -5.31 -12.72
CA SER A 24 15.13 -5.02 -13.70
C SER A 24 14.57 -4.19 -14.85
N LYS A 25 15.47 -3.48 -15.55
CA LYS A 25 15.10 -2.73 -16.77
C LYS A 25 14.61 -3.66 -17.88
N ASP A 26 15.09 -4.89 -17.91
CA ASP A 26 14.72 -5.86 -18.94
C ASP A 26 13.31 -6.39 -18.72
N ILE A 27 12.93 -6.66 -17.46
CA ILE A 27 11.55 -7.03 -17.11
C ILE A 27 10.59 -5.89 -17.44
N TYR A 28 10.98 -4.64 -17.15
CA TYR A 28 10.17 -3.47 -17.50
C TYR A 28 9.95 -3.36 -19.02
N LYS A 29 11.01 -3.49 -19.83
CA LYS A 29 10.89 -3.48 -21.30
C LYS A 29 10.02 -4.63 -21.80
N LEU A 30 10.20 -5.83 -21.26
CA LEU A 30 9.39 -6.99 -21.60
C LEU A 30 7.90 -6.74 -21.32
N ALA A 31 7.58 -6.15 -20.16
CA ALA A 31 6.21 -5.79 -19.81
C ALA A 31 5.60 -4.80 -20.81
N LEU A 32 6.36 -3.79 -21.26
CA LEU A 32 5.90 -2.85 -22.29
C LEU A 32 5.71 -3.50 -23.67
N GLU A 33 6.54 -4.49 -24.02
CA GLU A 33 6.32 -5.26 -25.25
C GLU A 33 5.03 -6.08 -25.17
N PHE A 34 4.74 -6.69 -24.03
CA PHE A 34 3.46 -7.38 -23.80
C PHE A 34 2.28 -6.41 -23.85
N ASP A 35 2.47 -5.20 -23.35
CA ASP A 35 1.43 -4.17 -23.31
C ASP A 35 0.97 -3.72 -24.71
N LYS A 36 1.81 -3.86 -25.75
CA LYS A 36 1.39 -3.62 -27.14
C LYS A 36 0.26 -4.55 -27.60
N VAL A 37 0.16 -5.73 -26.99
CA VAL A 37 -0.90 -6.71 -27.26
C VAL A 37 -2.03 -6.59 -26.24
N LEU A 38 -1.70 -6.37 -24.96
CA LEU A 38 -2.67 -6.37 -23.86
C LEU A 38 -3.41 -5.03 -23.70
N GLY A 39 -2.83 -3.91 -24.14
CA GLY A 39 -3.46 -2.59 -24.14
C GLY A 39 -3.74 -2.01 -22.75
N LEU A 40 -2.95 -2.34 -21.74
CA LEU A 40 -3.11 -1.94 -20.34
C LEU A 40 -2.53 -0.56 -20.02
N SER A 41 -1.78 0.05 -20.94
CA SER A 41 -1.14 1.37 -20.77
C SER A 41 -0.23 1.41 -19.53
N LEU A 42 0.62 0.39 -19.38
CA LEU A 42 1.50 0.22 -18.22
C LEU A 42 2.51 1.36 -18.06
N ASP A 43 2.87 2.02 -19.14
CA ASP A 43 3.74 3.20 -19.20
C ASP A 43 3.08 4.47 -18.65
N LYS A 44 1.75 4.50 -18.56
CA LYS A 44 0.96 5.64 -18.07
C LYS A 44 0.48 5.46 -16.65
N VAL A 45 0.82 4.34 -16.01
CA VAL A 45 0.50 4.10 -14.61
C VAL A 45 1.35 5.04 -13.77
N THR A 46 0.76 6.17 -13.38
CA THR A 46 1.24 6.91 -12.22
C THR A 46 1.03 6.01 -11.02
N ALA A 47 2.08 5.80 -10.21
CA ALA A 47 1.93 5.11 -8.93
C ALA A 47 0.68 5.68 -8.24
N PRO A 48 -0.26 4.83 -7.75
CA PRO A 48 -1.33 5.35 -6.91
C PRO A 48 -0.63 6.20 -5.87
N ALA A 49 -0.94 7.49 -5.85
CA ALA A 49 -0.42 8.36 -4.81
C ALA A 49 -0.71 7.62 -3.51
N PRO A 50 0.26 7.47 -2.58
CA PRO A 50 -0.10 6.98 -1.25
C PRO A 50 -1.28 7.83 -0.86
N GLU A 51 -2.44 7.20 -0.58
CA GLU A 51 -3.62 7.92 -0.15
C GLU A 51 -3.13 8.86 0.94
N LYS A 52 -3.06 10.16 0.62
CA LYS A 52 -2.79 11.17 1.63
C LYS A 52 -4.07 11.18 2.42
N ILE A 53 -4.15 10.26 3.37
CA ILE A 53 -5.16 10.31 4.41
C ILE A 53 -4.94 11.67 5.04
N GLU A 54 -5.87 12.60 4.80
CA GLU A 54 -5.90 13.87 5.51
C GLU A 54 -6.26 13.55 6.95
N VAL A 55 -5.28 13.08 7.71
CA VAL A 55 -5.43 12.79 9.13
C VAL A 55 -5.72 14.14 9.81
N PRO A 56 -6.88 14.30 10.46
CA PRO A 56 -7.18 15.51 11.21
C PRO A 56 -6.09 15.74 12.27
N ALA A 57 -5.75 17.01 12.53
CA ALA A 57 -4.74 17.36 13.53
C ALA A 57 -5.02 16.74 14.91
N GLU A 58 -6.30 16.55 15.25
CA GLU A 58 -6.76 15.87 16.46
C GLU A 58 -6.30 14.40 16.52
N VAL A 59 -6.46 13.65 15.43
CA VAL A 59 -6.04 12.24 15.35
C VAL A 59 -4.51 12.12 15.40
N ALA A 60 -3.79 13.05 14.76
CA ALA A 60 -2.33 13.10 14.83
C ALA A 60 -1.85 13.36 16.27
N ALA A 61 -2.47 14.30 16.99
CA ALA A 61 -2.15 14.61 18.37
C ALA A 61 -2.45 13.43 19.32
N LEU A 62 -3.59 12.75 19.13
CA LEU A 62 -3.94 11.54 19.90
C LEU A 62 -2.95 10.39 19.65
N ALA A 63 -2.49 10.23 18.41
CA ALA A 63 -1.48 9.23 18.05
C ALA A 63 -0.13 9.51 18.71
N GLU A 64 0.29 10.79 18.76
CA GLU A 64 1.50 11.23 19.47
C GLU A 64 1.38 11.02 20.98
N ALA A 65 0.24 11.39 21.58
CA ALA A 65 -0.04 11.15 22.99
C ALA A 65 0.02 9.66 23.34
N ARG A 66 -0.51 8.80 22.45
CA ARG A 66 -0.41 7.33 22.61
C ARG A 66 1.03 6.87 22.56
N PHE A 67 1.85 7.41 21.66
CA PHE A 67 3.26 7.05 21.54
C PHE A 67 4.04 7.46 22.80
N ALA A 68 3.76 8.65 23.35
CA ALA A 68 4.30 9.10 24.62
C ALA A 68 3.87 8.20 25.78
N ALA A 69 2.57 7.88 25.90
CA ALA A 69 2.04 6.98 26.93
C ALA A 69 2.69 5.58 26.86
N LYS A 70 2.91 5.04 25.66
CA LYS A 70 3.67 3.79 25.48
C LYS A 70 5.11 3.89 25.96
N LYS A 71 5.80 5.00 25.67
CA LYS A 71 7.18 5.25 26.11
C LYS A 71 7.28 5.36 27.64
N GLU A 72 6.25 5.91 28.27
CA GLU A 72 6.08 5.98 29.72
C GLU A 72 5.57 4.67 30.34
N LYS A 73 5.35 3.61 29.54
CA LYS A 73 4.76 2.32 29.95
C LYS A 73 3.36 2.44 30.56
N ASN A 74 2.64 3.50 30.21
CA ASN A 74 1.25 3.70 30.60
C ASN A 74 0.31 3.02 29.58
N TRP A 75 0.14 1.71 29.77
CA TRP A 75 -0.66 0.88 28.86
C TRP A 75 -2.15 1.22 28.88
N ALA A 76 -2.68 1.66 30.04
CA ALA A 76 -4.09 1.99 30.19
C ALA A 76 -4.45 3.24 29.37
N GLU A 77 -3.60 4.26 29.41
CA GLU A 77 -3.78 5.49 28.63
C GLU A 77 -3.62 5.23 27.13
N ALA A 78 -2.63 4.42 26.75
CA ALA A 78 -2.42 4.05 25.35
C ALA A 78 -3.61 3.29 24.75
N ASP A 79 -4.30 2.47 25.55
CA ASP A 79 -5.49 1.73 25.10
C ASP A 79 -6.72 2.63 25.01
N ARG A 80 -6.89 3.58 25.95
CA ARG A 80 -7.94 4.61 25.88
C ARG A 80 -7.82 5.43 24.60
N LEU A 81 -6.63 5.95 24.31
CA LEU A 81 -6.35 6.74 23.11
C LEU A 81 -6.53 5.92 21.82
N ARG A 82 -6.20 4.62 21.86
CA ARG A 82 -6.45 3.71 20.72
C ARG A 82 -7.95 3.60 20.40
N ASN A 83 -8.79 3.48 21.43
CA ASN A 83 -10.23 3.38 21.23
C ASN A 83 -10.81 4.69 20.68
N GLU A 84 -10.39 5.83 21.21
CA GLU A 84 -10.82 7.16 20.74
C GLU A 84 -10.49 7.38 19.25
N ILE A 85 -9.27 7.01 18.84
CA ILE A 85 -8.85 7.08 17.43
C ILE A 85 -9.66 6.10 16.56
N GLY A 86 -10.00 4.93 17.11
CA GLY A 86 -10.86 3.94 16.45
C GLY A 86 -12.31 4.40 16.27
N GLU A 87 -12.85 5.18 17.21
CA GLU A 87 -14.19 5.80 17.10
C GLU A 87 -14.23 6.89 16.02
N MET A 88 -13.11 7.58 15.80
CA MET A 88 -12.95 8.54 14.71
C MET A 88 -12.77 7.86 13.33
N GLY A 89 -12.75 6.53 13.26
CA GLY A 89 -12.62 5.77 12.02
C GLY A 89 -11.18 5.59 11.54
N TYR A 90 -10.19 5.71 12.44
CA TYR A 90 -8.78 5.51 12.11
C TYR A 90 -8.20 4.31 12.85
N LEU A 91 -7.27 3.62 12.20
CA LEU A 91 -6.52 2.49 12.75
C LEU A 91 -5.05 2.87 12.86
N ILE A 92 -4.47 2.69 14.05
CA ILE A 92 -3.03 2.87 14.25
C ILE A 92 -2.32 1.52 14.17
N LYS A 93 -1.34 1.42 13.26
CA LYS A 93 -0.38 0.32 13.21
C LYS A 93 0.96 0.80 13.76
N ASP A 94 1.49 0.08 14.73
CA ASP A 94 2.84 0.31 15.21
C ASP A 94 3.85 -0.25 14.20
N THR A 95 4.85 0.54 13.82
CA THR A 95 5.95 0.10 12.94
C THR A 95 7.27 0.22 13.69
N LYS A 96 8.35 -0.37 13.16
CA LYS A 96 9.68 -0.29 13.81
C LYS A 96 10.21 1.15 13.93
N GLU A 97 9.74 2.05 13.07
CA GLU A 97 10.19 3.44 13.00
C GLU A 97 9.24 4.42 13.72
N GLY A 98 8.08 3.94 14.20
CA GLY A 98 7.08 4.78 14.86
C GLY A 98 5.67 4.18 14.78
N TYR A 99 4.77 4.87 14.10
CA TYR A 99 3.40 4.41 13.88
C TYR A 99 2.88 4.93 12.54
N THR A 100 1.97 4.19 11.94
CA THR A 100 1.21 4.59 10.74
C THR A 100 -0.28 4.64 11.09
N ILE A 101 -0.96 5.63 10.51
CA ILE A 101 -2.41 5.83 10.66
C ILE A 101 -3.05 5.42 9.34
N GLU A 102 -4.02 4.52 9.40
CA GLU A 102 -4.82 4.07 8.26
C GLU A 102 -6.29 4.42 8.52
N LEU A 103 -7.07 4.64 7.46
CA LEU A 103 -8.53 4.73 7.60
C LEU A 103 -9.08 3.31 7.86
N LYS A 104 -10.04 3.19 8.76
CA LYS A 104 -10.69 1.93 9.08
C LYS A 104 -11.70 1.51 8.02
#